data_AF-A0A1G5SFG2-F1
#
_entry.id   AF-A0A1G5SFG2-F1
#
_cell.length_a   1.000
_cell.length_b   1.000
_cell.length_c   1.000
_cell.angle_alpha   90.00
_cell.angle_beta   90.00
_cell.angle_gamma   90.00
#
_symmetry.space_group_name_H-M   'P 1'
#
loop_
_entity.id
_entity.type
_entity.pdbx_description
1 polymer ?
#
loop_
_entity_poly.entity_id
_entity_poly.type
_entity_poly.pdbx_seq_one_letter_code
_entity_poly.pdbx_strand_id
1 'polypeptide(L)'
;MINRCIATATKLWQYQTGFVMALPSILLLCTAYFAVWQKGWGILDNFFEQIWLYFEVVPFWPFVLLGFVVMIGLIVDYINRRRRIDAVEYFDSAFQEELAGLYPIASRWPDELSVFMQPRLPILLDAFTTLRNFIPQDQLREYNIAWNEFNDFSRTTSPSVGSDSEISPEVAREQQLLQQQQFQKMVATLLSYTEQFKQ
;
A
#
# COMPACT_ATOMS: atom_id res chain seq x y z
N MET A 1 68.95 -32.88 49.09
CA MET A 1 68.06 -31.71 49.22
C MET A 1 68.54 -30.51 48.38
N ILE A 2 69.85 -30.19 48.38
CA ILE A 2 70.47 -29.05 47.68
C ILE A 2 70.23 -29.03 46.15
N ASN A 3 70.37 -30.17 45.46
CA ASN A 3 70.18 -30.21 44.00
C ASN A 3 68.76 -29.88 43.53
N ARG A 4 67.73 -30.08 44.37
CA ARG A 4 66.35 -29.71 44.01
C ARG A 4 66.10 -28.20 44.13
N CYS A 5 66.76 -27.52 45.07
CA CYS A 5 66.69 -26.06 45.22
C CYS A 5 67.42 -25.31 44.10
N ILE A 6 68.58 -25.81 43.65
CA ILE A 6 69.33 -25.19 42.54
C ILE A 6 68.53 -25.26 41.22
N ALA A 7 67.89 -26.40 40.95
CA ALA A 7 67.09 -26.60 39.74
C ALA A 7 65.79 -25.77 39.71
N THR A 8 65.23 -25.43 40.87
CA THR A 8 64.07 -24.52 40.94
C THR A 8 64.49 -23.06 40.82
N ALA A 9 65.63 -22.67 41.39
CA ALA A 9 66.17 -21.32 41.28
C ALA A 9 66.58 -20.97 39.83
N THR A 10 67.18 -21.89 39.08
CA THR A 10 67.53 -21.65 37.67
C THR A 10 66.31 -21.51 36.76
N LYS A 11 65.25 -22.29 37.00
CA LYS A 11 63.97 -22.15 36.27
C LYS A 11 63.28 -20.80 36.56
N LEU A 12 63.30 -20.34 37.81
CA LEU A 12 62.78 -19.02 38.20
C LEU A 12 63.58 -17.89 37.54
N TRP A 13 64.91 -18.00 37.47
CA TRP A 13 65.78 -16.99 36.84
C TRP A 13 65.60 -16.94 35.31
N GLN A 14 65.41 -18.09 34.65
CA GLN A 14 65.07 -18.17 33.23
C GLN A 14 63.70 -17.56 32.93
N TYR A 15 62.71 -17.77 33.80
CA TYR A 15 61.38 -17.18 33.65
C TYR A 15 61.40 -15.66 33.83
N GLN A 16 62.18 -15.18 34.82
CA GLN A 16 62.28 -13.76 35.12
C GLN A 16 63.06 -13.00 34.05
N THR A 17 64.11 -13.58 33.47
CA THR A 17 64.83 -12.97 32.34
C THR A 17 64.04 -13.01 31.03
N GLY A 18 63.28 -14.07 30.77
CA GLY A 18 62.35 -14.14 29.64
C GLY A 18 61.23 -13.09 29.72
N PHE A 19 60.67 -12.86 30.92
CA PHE A 19 59.63 -11.86 31.15
C PHE A 19 60.17 -10.42 30.98
N VAL A 20 61.37 -10.14 31.52
CA VAL A 20 62.01 -8.80 31.41
C VAL A 20 62.42 -8.48 29.97
N MET A 21 62.76 -9.48 29.14
CA MET A 21 63.04 -9.25 27.72
C MET A 21 61.78 -9.21 26.83
N ALA A 22 60.69 -9.88 27.21
CA ALA A 22 59.44 -9.83 26.45
C ALA A 22 58.67 -8.50 26.63
N LEU A 23 58.72 -7.90 27.81
CA LEU A 23 58.11 -6.61 28.13
C LEU A 23 58.48 -5.46 27.17
N PRO A 24 59.77 -5.18 26.87
CA PRO A 24 60.14 -4.12 25.94
C PRO A 24 59.72 -4.42 24.49
N SER A 25 59.73 -5.69 24.06
CA SER A 25 59.25 -6.08 22.74
C SER A 25 57.74 -5.88 22.59
N ILE A 26 56.95 -6.21 23.62
CA ILE A 26 55.51 -5.97 23.65
C ILE A 26 55.23 -4.46 23.64
N LEU A 27 55.98 -3.68 24.43
CA LEU A 27 55.85 -2.22 24.45
C LEU A 27 56.12 -1.61 23.07
N LEU A 28 57.17 -2.08 22.37
CA LEU A 28 57.49 -1.63 21.00
C LEU A 28 56.41 -2.00 19.98
N LEU A 29 55.82 -3.20 20.09
CA LEU A 29 54.70 -3.58 19.24
C LEU A 29 53.44 -2.74 19.52
N CYS A 30 53.15 -2.45 20.78
CA CYS A 30 52.03 -1.59 21.18
C CYS A 30 52.21 -0.15 20.70
N THR A 31 53.40 0.44 20.81
CA THR A 31 53.66 1.81 20.32
C THR A 31 53.63 1.89 18.80
N ALA A 32 54.15 0.87 18.10
CA ALA A 32 54.06 0.78 16.65
C ALA A 32 52.60 0.63 16.17
N TYR A 33 51.82 -0.24 16.81
CA TYR A 33 50.40 -0.40 16.52
C TYR A 33 49.62 0.89 16.78
N PHE A 34 49.88 1.56 17.91
CA PHE A 34 49.26 2.84 18.24
C PHE A 34 49.62 3.93 17.22
N ALA A 35 50.88 4.01 16.77
CA ALA A 35 51.29 4.97 15.76
C ALA A 35 50.63 4.71 14.39
N VAL A 36 50.48 3.44 13.98
CA VAL A 36 49.75 3.09 12.74
C VAL A 36 48.27 3.45 12.86
N TRP A 37 47.66 3.16 14.01
CA TRP A 37 46.27 3.49 14.29
C TRP A 37 46.04 5.01 14.31
N GLN A 38 46.91 5.77 14.99
CA GLN A 38 46.87 7.23 15.05
C GLN A 38 47.07 7.87 13.67
N LYS A 39 47.95 7.30 12.83
CA LYS A 39 48.12 7.73 11.44
C LYS A 39 46.86 7.46 10.60
N GLY A 40 46.19 6.34 10.82
CA GLY A 40 44.90 6.03 10.19
C GLY A 40 43.80 7.04 10.55
N TRP A 41 43.74 7.45 11.82
CA TRP A 41 42.82 8.50 12.28
C TRP A 41 43.14 9.87 11.68
N GLY A 42 44.40 10.28 11.68
CA GLY A 42 44.78 11.55 11.05
C GLY A 42 44.46 11.59 9.55
N ILE A 43 44.55 10.47 8.86
CA ILE A 43 44.14 10.36 7.45
C ILE A 43 42.61 10.55 7.32
N LEU A 44 41.82 9.88 8.17
CA LEU A 44 40.35 10.05 8.22
C LEU A 44 39.94 11.49 8.49
N ASP A 45 40.56 12.15 9.47
CA ASP A 45 40.25 13.54 9.83
C ASP A 45 40.49 14.49 8.65
N ASN A 46 41.63 14.36 7.97
CA ASN A 46 41.93 15.14 6.77
C ASN A 46 40.94 14.88 5.63
N PHE A 47 40.48 13.63 5.46
CA PHE A 47 39.43 13.31 4.48
C PHE A 47 38.10 13.97 4.83
N PHE A 48 37.68 13.94 6.09
CA PHE A 48 36.44 14.59 6.54
C PHE A 48 36.52 16.11 6.41
N GLU A 49 37.66 16.71 6.73
CA GLU A 49 37.88 18.15 6.60
C GLU A 49 37.82 18.61 5.13
N GLN A 50 38.37 17.81 4.20
CA GLN A 50 38.23 18.07 2.77
C GLN A 50 36.78 17.95 2.27
N ILE A 51 36.06 16.92 2.72
CA ILE A 51 34.63 16.75 2.39
C ILE A 51 33.82 17.93 2.93
N TRP A 52 34.11 18.37 4.15
CA TRP A 52 33.45 19.50 4.79
C TRP A 52 33.70 20.81 4.04
N LEU A 53 34.95 21.10 3.66
CA LEU A 53 35.30 22.27 2.86
C LEU A 53 34.65 22.24 1.46
N TYR A 54 34.54 21.07 0.84
CA TYR A 54 33.81 20.92 -0.41
C TYR A 54 32.33 21.29 -0.26
N PHE A 55 31.73 20.89 0.85
CA PHE A 55 30.35 21.19 1.19
C PHE A 55 30.09 22.64 1.62
N GLU A 56 31.11 23.34 2.12
CA GLU A 56 31.06 24.78 2.39
C GLU A 56 31.05 25.62 1.11
N VAL A 57 31.76 25.16 0.06
CA VAL A 57 31.89 25.87 -1.21
C VAL A 57 30.78 25.50 -2.21
N VAL A 58 30.25 24.28 -2.15
CA VAL A 58 29.21 23.81 -3.08
C VAL A 58 27.82 24.21 -2.59
N PRO A 59 27.04 24.97 -3.38
CA PRO A 59 25.67 25.28 -3.03
C PRO A 59 24.81 24.01 -3.06
N PHE A 60 24.41 23.51 -1.89
CA PHE A 60 23.51 22.35 -1.74
C PHE A 60 22.06 22.59 -2.15
N TRP A 61 21.69 23.85 -2.32
CA TRP A 61 20.33 24.28 -2.64
C TRP A 61 19.65 23.51 -3.79
N PRO A 62 20.35 23.14 -4.89
CA PRO A 62 19.74 22.34 -5.96
C PRO A 62 19.27 20.95 -5.50
N PHE A 63 20.02 20.27 -4.63
CA PHE A 63 19.64 18.96 -4.10
C PHE A 63 18.51 19.06 -3.08
N VAL A 64 18.53 20.11 -2.25
CA VAL A 64 17.45 20.40 -1.30
C VAL A 64 16.14 20.70 -2.06
N LEU A 65 16.20 21.52 -3.11
CA LEU A 65 15.06 21.81 -3.98
C LEU A 65 14.55 20.56 -4.69
N LEU A 66 15.46 19.75 -5.24
CA LEU A 66 15.09 18.49 -5.88
C LEU A 66 14.39 17.55 -4.89
N GLY A 67 14.97 17.38 -3.70
CA GLY A 67 14.37 16.57 -2.63
C GLY A 67 12.99 17.09 -2.24
N PHE A 68 12.82 18.40 -2.13
CA PHE A 68 11.54 19.03 -1.82
C PHE A 68 10.48 18.79 -2.90
N VAL A 69 10.84 18.94 -4.19
CA VAL A 69 9.93 18.66 -5.32
C VAL A 69 9.53 17.19 -5.34
N VAL A 70 10.48 16.27 -5.15
CA VAL A 70 10.20 14.83 -5.07
C VAL A 70 9.28 14.52 -3.90
N MET A 71 9.55 15.08 -2.71
CA MET A 71 8.70 14.91 -1.53
C MET A 71 7.28 15.40 -1.74
N ILE A 72 7.08 16.57 -2.37
CA ILE A 72 5.74 17.06 -2.73
C ILE A 72 5.06 16.09 -3.69
N GLY A 73 5.78 15.61 -4.72
CA GLY A 73 5.26 14.63 -5.66
C GLY A 73 4.74 13.36 -4.97
N LEU A 74 5.53 12.82 -4.03
CA LEU A 74 5.13 11.65 -3.24
C LEU A 74 3.92 11.92 -2.34
N ILE A 75 3.83 13.11 -1.73
CA ILE A 75 2.67 13.49 -0.89
C ILE A 75 1.41 13.61 -1.73
N VAL A 76 1.47 14.27 -2.89
CA VAL A 76 0.32 14.41 -3.79
C VAL A 76 -0.13 13.05 -4.30
N ASP A 77 0.80 12.19 -4.71
CA ASP A 77 0.50 10.83 -5.15
C ASP A 77 -0.13 10.00 -4.02
N TYR A 78 0.40 10.09 -2.80
CA TYR A 78 -0.16 9.43 -1.62
C TYR A 78 -1.60 9.89 -1.33
N ILE A 79 -1.86 11.20 -1.33
CA ILE A 79 -3.20 11.75 -1.09
C ILE A 79 -4.17 11.32 -2.20
N ASN A 80 -3.73 11.36 -3.46
CA ASN A 80 -4.56 10.97 -4.58
C ASN A 80 -4.90 9.46 -4.55
N ARG A 81 -3.90 8.63 -4.23
CA ARG A 81 -4.10 7.19 -4.03
C ARG A 81 -5.06 6.91 -2.88
N ARG A 82 -4.95 7.64 -1.77
CA ARG A 82 -5.85 7.50 -0.63
C ARG A 82 -7.29 7.85 -1.01
N ARG A 83 -7.50 9.00 -1.68
CA ARG A 83 -8.84 9.42 -2.13
C ARG A 83 -9.47 8.43 -3.11
N ARG A 84 -8.69 7.83 -4.00
CA ARG A 84 -9.16 6.78 -4.91
C ARG A 84 -9.64 5.54 -4.14
N ILE A 85 -8.91 5.11 -3.12
CA ILE A 85 -9.31 3.97 -2.28
C ILE A 85 -10.60 4.30 -1.51
N ASP A 86 -10.67 5.48 -0.89
CA ASP A 86 -11.86 5.89 -0.14
C ASP A 86 -13.10 5.99 -1.07
N ALA A 87 -12.94 6.45 -2.32
CA ALA A 87 -14.00 6.49 -3.32
C ALA A 87 -14.48 5.10 -3.76
N VAL A 88 -13.57 4.14 -3.87
CA VAL A 88 -13.88 2.73 -4.18
C VAL A 88 -14.63 2.08 -3.02
N GLU A 89 -14.18 2.30 -1.79
CA GLU A 89 -14.83 1.78 -0.59
C GLU A 89 -16.24 2.37 -0.43
N TYR A 90 -16.40 3.67 -0.68
CA TYR A 90 -17.72 4.31 -0.69
C TYR A 90 -18.64 3.73 -1.77
N PHE A 91 -18.13 3.49 -2.98
CA PHE A 91 -18.91 2.87 -4.05
C PHE A 91 -19.37 1.46 -3.69
N ASP A 92 -18.45 0.60 -3.26
CA ASP A 92 -18.77 -0.78 -2.91
C ASP A 92 -19.75 -0.86 -1.72
N SER A 93 -19.53 -0.04 -0.69
CA SER A 93 -20.42 0.02 0.49
C SER A 93 -21.81 0.55 0.16
N ALA A 94 -21.92 1.62 -0.65
CA ALA A 94 -23.21 2.16 -1.07
C ALA A 94 -24.02 1.12 -1.87
N PHE A 95 -23.38 0.38 -2.78
CA PHE A 95 -24.06 -0.70 -3.51
C PHE A 95 -24.46 -1.85 -2.59
N GLN A 96 -23.63 -2.21 -1.61
CA GLN A 96 -23.95 -3.30 -0.69
C GLN A 96 -25.06 -2.95 0.31
N GLU A 97 -25.07 -1.71 0.81
CA GLU A 97 -26.04 -1.22 1.79
C GLU A 97 -27.39 -0.93 1.13
N GLU A 98 -27.41 -0.18 0.03
CA GLU A 98 -28.65 0.22 -0.63
C GLU A 98 -29.35 -0.97 -1.29
N LEU A 99 -28.57 -1.87 -1.89
CA LEU A 99 -29.07 -3.10 -2.52
C LEU A 99 -29.10 -4.29 -1.55
N ALA A 100 -29.02 -4.03 -0.24
CA ALA A 100 -29.11 -5.06 0.77
C ALA A 100 -30.39 -5.89 0.58
N GLY A 101 -30.21 -7.18 0.39
CA GLY A 101 -31.30 -8.13 0.16
C GLY A 101 -31.65 -8.38 -1.30
N LEU A 102 -31.13 -7.60 -2.26
CA LEU A 102 -31.17 -7.89 -3.71
C LEU A 102 -29.81 -8.37 -4.24
N TYR A 103 -28.72 -7.87 -3.68
CA TYR A 103 -27.34 -8.22 -4.02
C TYR A 103 -26.54 -8.53 -2.73
N PRO A 104 -25.57 -9.48 -2.74
CA PRO A 104 -25.18 -10.37 -3.85
C PRO A 104 -26.16 -11.53 -4.08
N ILE A 105 -26.90 -11.93 -3.05
CA ILE A 105 -27.92 -12.98 -3.12
C ILE A 105 -29.27 -12.35 -2.79
N ALA A 106 -30.24 -12.46 -3.70
CA ALA A 106 -31.56 -11.92 -3.45
C ALA A 106 -32.27 -12.77 -2.37
N SER A 107 -32.50 -12.16 -1.21
CA SER A 107 -33.24 -12.78 -0.10
C SER A 107 -34.76 -12.66 -0.29
N ARG A 108 -35.21 -11.51 -0.80
CA ARG A 108 -36.60 -11.22 -1.13
C ARG A 108 -36.63 -10.23 -2.29
N TRP A 109 -37.07 -10.69 -3.45
CA TRP A 109 -37.24 -9.83 -4.62
C TRP A 109 -38.46 -8.92 -4.41
N PRO A 110 -38.36 -7.60 -4.65
CA PRO A 110 -39.50 -6.70 -4.52
C PRO A 110 -40.53 -6.95 -5.64
N ASP A 111 -41.81 -6.80 -5.30
CA ASP A 111 -42.92 -6.91 -6.27
C ASP A 111 -42.81 -5.80 -7.33
N GLU A 112 -42.34 -4.61 -6.94
CA GLU A 112 -42.07 -3.50 -7.86
C GLU A 112 -40.65 -2.95 -7.63
N LEU A 113 -39.73 -3.34 -8.53
CA LEU A 113 -38.32 -2.94 -8.45
C LEU A 113 -38.13 -1.43 -8.61
N SER A 114 -38.91 -0.78 -9.47
CA SER A 114 -38.81 0.66 -9.72
C SER A 114 -39.08 1.48 -8.46
N VAL A 115 -40.13 1.13 -7.70
CA VAL A 115 -40.49 1.76 -6.43
C VAL A 115 -39.42 1.49 -5.37
N PHE A 116 -38.86 0.28 -5.33
CA PHE A 116 -37.74 -0.04 -4.45
C PHE A 116 -36.48 0.79 -4.78
N MET A 117 -36.18 0.97 -6.07
CA MET A 117 -34.98 1.65 -6.54
C MET A 117 -35.07 3.17 -6.47
N GLN A 118 -36.26 3.75 -6.58
CA GLN A 118 -36.46 5.20 -6.64
C GLN A 118 -35.78 6.00 -5.51
N PRO A 119 -35.89 5.63 -4.21
CA PRO A 119 -35.18 6.35 -3.14
C PRO A 119 -33.67 6.07 -3.10
N ARG A 120 -33.20 4.96 -3.68
CA ARG A 120 -31.82 4.47 -3.61
C ARG A 120 -30.93 4.97 -4.76
N LEU A 121 -31.54 5.16 -5.92
CA LEU A 121 -30.89 5.69 -7.13
C LEU A 121 -30.08 6.97 -6.92
N PRO A 122 -30.56 8.01 -6.18
CA PRO A 122 -29.75 9.21 -5.96
C PRO A 122 -28.47 8.93 -5.15
N ILE A 123 -28.50 7.98 -4.21
CA ILE A 123 -27.34 7.60 -3.38
C ILE A 123 -26.32 6.84 -4.24
N LEU A 124 -26.81 5.89 -5.04
CA LEU A 124 -25.96 5.15 -5.99
C LEU A 124 -25.37 6.07 -7.07
N LEU A 125 -26.11 7.09 -7.51
CA LEU A 125 -25.62 8.11 -8.45
C LEU A 125 -24.50 8.93 -7.83
N ASP A 126 -24.64 9.34 -6.57
CA ASP A 126 -23.61 10.08 -5.85
C ASP A 126 -22.31 9.25 -5.76
N ALA A 127 -22.43 7.98 -5.38
CA ALA A 127 -21.32 7.03 -5.35
C ALA A 127 -20.67 6.86 -6.73
N PHE A 128 -21.48 6.71 -7.79
CA PHE A 128 -21.02 6.65 -9.18
C PHE A 128 -20.24 7.91 -9.58
N THR A 129 -20.77 9.10 -9.30
CA THR A 129 -20.08 10.37 -9.66
C THR A 129 -18.78 10.57 -8.89
N THR A 130 -18.72 10.09 -7.66
CA THR A 130 -17.51 10.12 -6.83
C THR A 130 -16.42 9.24 -7.43
N LEU A 131 -16.75 8.00 -7.79
CA LEU A 131 -15.81 7.07 -8.41
C LEU A 131 -15.38 7.51 -9.81
N ARG A 132 -16.31 8.10 -10.58
CA ARG A 132 -16.08 8.58 -11.96
C ARG A 132 -14.83 9.45 -12.11
N ASN A 133 -14.52 10.27 -11.12
CA ASN A 133 -13.36 11.17 -11.14
C ASN A 133 -12.01 10.44 -11.14
N PHE A 134 -12.01 9.16 -10.73
CA PHE A 134 -10.81 8.32 -10.64
C PHE A 134 -10.74 7.27 -11.76
N ILE A 135 -11.78 7.17 -12.61
CA ILE A 135 -11.81 6.24 -13.75
C ILE A 135 -10.89 6.75 -14.88
N PRO A 136 -10.01 5.90 -15.44
CA PRO A 136 -9.26 6.21 -16.65
C PRO A 136 -10.15 6.64 -17.82
N GLN A 137 -9.69 7.63 -18.61
CA GLN A 137 -10.51 8.24 -19.67
C GLN A 137 -10.94 7.25 -20.76
N ASP A 138 -10.12 6.24 -21.05
CA ASP A 138 -10.40 5.15 -22.00
C ASP A 138 -11.59 4.29 -21.56
N GLN A 139 -11.72 4.02 -20.26
CA GLN A 139 -12.81 3.24 -19.68
C GLN A 139 -14.04 4.08 -19.31
N LEU A 140 -13.89 5.40 -19.16
CA LEU A 140 -14.95 6.31 -18.71
C LEU A 140 -16.21 6.23 -19.57
N ARG A 141 -16.04 6.01 -20.89
CA ARG A 141 -17.18 5.85 -21.81
C ARG A 141 -17.99 4.60 -21.48
N GLU A 142 -17.32 3.47 -21.30
CA GLU A 142 -17.95 2.18 -21.02
C GLU A 142 -18.61 2.18 -19.64
N TYR A 143 -17.94 2.78 -18.66
CA TYR A 143 -18.48 2.99 -17.32
C TYR A 143 -19.79 3.80 -17.33
N ASN A 144 -19.84 4.90 -18.10
CA ASN A 144 -21.06 5.70 -18.23
C ASN A 144 -22.19 4.93 -18.94
N ILE A 145 -21.86 4.10 -19.94
CA ILE A 145 -22.85 3.26 -20.63
C ILE A 145 -23.43 2.22 -19.66
N ALA A 146 -22.58 1.52 -18.91
CA ALA A 146 -23.01 0.53 -17.92
C ALA A 146 -23.93 1.14 -16.85
N TRP A 147 -23.62 2.37 -16.39
CA TRP A 147 -24.49 3.09 -15.47
C TRP A 147 -25.83 3.49 -16.09
N ASN A 148 -25.82 3.98 -17.33
CA ASN A 148 -27.06 4.35 -18.02
C ASN A 148 -27.96 3.12 -18.22
N GLU A 149 -27.40 1.99 -18.64
CA GLU A 149 -28.14 0.73 -18.77
C GLU A 149 -28.76 0.28 -17.43
N PHE A 150 -28.00 0.36 -16.34
CA PHE A 150 -28.50 0.07 -15.00
C PHE A 150 -29.60 1.04 -14.55
N ASN A 151 -29.39 2.34 -14.72
CA ASN A 151 -30.35 3.36 -14.35
C ASN A 151 -31.65 3.23 -15.17
N ASP A 152 -31.54 2.98 -16.46
CA ASP A 152 -32.71 2.77 -17.33
C ASP A 152 -33.44 1.50 -16.94
N PHE A 153 -32.73 0.40 -16.69
CA PHE A 153 -33.32 -0.84 -16.19
C PHE A 153 -34.07 -0.62 -14.86
N SER A 154 -33.47 0.09 -13.92
CA SER A 154 -34.08 0.37 -12.61
C SER A 154 -35.38 1.19 -12.69
N ARG A 155 -35.55 2.01 -13.75
CA ARG A 155 -36.74 2.87 -13.95
C ARG A 155 -37.81 2.23 -14.83
N THR A 156 -37.39 1.43 -15.80
CA THR A 156 -38.28 0.85 -16.82
C THR A 156 -38.80 -0.52 -16.44
N THR A 157 -38.23 -1.13 -15.41
CA THR A 157 -38.74 -2.37 -14.85
C THR A 157 -40.16 -2.15 -14.31
N SER A 158 -41.15 -2.57 -15.09
CA SER A 158 -42.55 -2.62 -14.71
C SER A 158 -42.77 -3.53 -13.49
N PRO A 159 -43.87 -3.32 -12.74
CA PRO A 159 -44.26 -4.21 -11.66
C PRO A 159 -44.24 -5.67 -12.11
N SER A 160 -43.78 -6.55 -11.22
CA SER A 160 -43.83 -7.99 -11.42
C SER A 160 -45.22 -8.36 -11.94
N VAL A 161 -45.26 -9.21 -12.97
CA VAL A 161 -46.48 -9.77 -13.53
C VAL A 161 -47.38 -10.31 -12.40
N GLY A 162 -48.36 -9.51 -11.99
CA GLY A 162 -49.23 -9.78 -10.83
C GLY A 162 -49.79 -8.47 -10.28
N SER A 163 -50.85 -7.92 -10.88
CA SER A 163 -52.20 -8.27 -10.39
C SER A 163 -53.25 -8.46 -11.49
N ASP A 164 -52.98 -8.08 -12.75
CA ASP A 164 -54.03 -7.95 -13.78
C ASP A 164 -53.72 -8.72 -15.10
N SER A 165 -52.63 -9.48 -15.16
CA SER A 165 -52.21 -10.20 -16.38
C SER A 165 -52.50 -11.69 -16.26
N GLU A 166 -53.26 -12.22 -17.22
CA GLU A 166 -53.72 -13.61 -17.36
C GLU A 166 -52.58 -14.58 -17.76
N ILE A 167 -51.40 -14.41 -17.16
CA ILE A 167 -50.17 -15.13 -17.50
C ILE A 167 -49.98 -16.28 -16.51
N SER A 168 -49.62 -17.46 -17.03
CA SER A 168 -49.35 -18.64 -16.20
C SER A 168 -48.29 -18.34 -15.13
N PRO A 169 -48.48 -18.78 -13.87
CA PRO A 169 -47.54 -18.52 -12.78
C PRO A 169 -46.13 -19.07 -13.02
N GLU A 170 -45.98 -20.04 -13.93
CA GLU A 170 -44.69 -20.57 -14.38
C GLU A 170 -43.92 -19.56 -15.23
N VAL A 171 -44.58 -18.90 -16.18
CA VAL A 171 -43.99 -17.89 -17.07
C VAL A 171 -43.61 -16.63 -16.28
N ALA A 172 -44.41 -16.23 -15.29
CA ALA A 172 -44.10 -15.11 -14.41
C ALA A 172 -42.82 -15.35 -13.58
N ARG A 173 -42.61 -16.58 -13.10
CA ARG A 173 -41.39 -16.95 -12.36
C ARG A 173 -40.15 -16.96 -13.24
N GLU A 174 -40.23 -17.50 -14.45
CA GLU A 174 -39.10 -17.48 -15.40
C GLU A 174 -38.68 -16.06 -15.75
N GLN A 175 -39.66 -15.17 -15.98
CA GLN A 175 -39.41 -13.78 -16.31
C GLN A 175 -38.78 -13.00 -15.15
N GLN A 176 -39.23 -13.25 -13.91
CA GLN A 176 -38.62 -12.69 -12.71
C GLN A 176 -37.18 -13.18 -12.52
N LEU A 177 -36.89 -14.44 -12.80
CA LEU A 177 -35.55 -15.02 -12.67
C LEU A 177 -34.59 -14.42 -13.71
N LEU A 178 -35.03 -14.24 -14.95
CA LEU A 178 -34.27 -13.55 -15.99
C LEU A 178 -33.96 -12.10 -15.60
N GLN A 179 -34.96 -11.39 -15.09
CA GLN A 179 -34.80 -10.01 -14.62
C GLN A 179 -33.80 -9.90 -13.47
N GLN A 180 -33.86 -10.82 -12.51
CA GLN A 180 -32.90 -10.90 -11.40
C GLN A 180 -31.48 -11.16 -11.93
N GLN A 181 -31.30 -12.11 -12.85
CA GLN A 181 -29.99 -12.38 -13.45
C GLN A 181 -29.44 -11.17 -14.19
N GLN A 182 -30.30 -10.46 -14.94
CA GLN A 182 -29.91 -9.26 -15.67
C GLN A 182 -29.47 -8.14 -14.70
N PHE A 183 -30.22 -7.93 -13.61
CA PHE A 183 -29.86 -6.99 -12.56
C PHE A 183 -28.52 -7.32 -11.91
N GLN A 184 -28.34 -8.58 -11.47
CA GLN A 184 -27.10 -9.03 -10.84
C GLN A 184 -25.91 -8.90 -11.79
N LYS A 185 -26.09 -9.17 -13.08
CA LYS A 185 -25.07 -8.97 -14.10
C LYS A 185 -24.69 -7.50 -14.25
N MET A 186 -25.66 -6.58 -14.31
CA MET A 186 -25.39 -5.14 -14.41
C MET A 186 -24.62 -4.62 -13.20
N VAL A 187 -25.04 -5.01 -11.98
CA VAL A 187 -24.35 -4.64 -10.74
C VAL A 187 -22.93 -5.22 -10.70
N ALA A 188 -22.76 -6.49 -11.08
CA ALA A 188 -21.43 -7.11 -11.15
C ALA A 188 -20.51 -6.42 -12.17
N THR A 189 -21.04 -6.02 -13.33
CA THR A 189 -20.29 -5.24 -14.33
C THR A 189 -19.84 -3.90 -13.75
N LEU A 190 -20.73 -3.18 -13.05
CA LEU A 190 -20.39 -1.90 -12.41
C LEU A 190 -19.31 -2.07 -11.32
N LEU A 191 -19.43 -3.08 -10.47
CA LEU A 191 -18.45 -3.40 -9.43
C LEU A 191 -17.11 -3.87 -10.01
N SER A 192 -17.08 -4.48 -11.20
CA SER A 192 -15.81 -4.89 -11.84
C SER A 192 -14.86 -3.71 -12.12
N TYR A 193 -15.40 -2.50 -12.28
CA TYR A 193 -14.58 -1.29 -12.47
C TYR A 193 -13.87 -0.83 -11.19
N THR A 194 -14.26 -1.33 -10.00
CA THR A 194 -13.55 -1.06 -8.75
C THR A 194 -12.43 -2.06 -8.48
N GLU A 195 -12.51 -3.28 -9.03
CA GLU A 195 -11.50 -4.34 -8.83
C GLU A 195 -10.09 -3.93 -9.28
N GLN A 196 -9.98 -3.20 -10.40
CA GLN A 196 -8.70 -2.65 -10.88
C GLN A 196 -8.05 -1.65 -9.92
N PHE A 197 -8.78 -1.18 -8.91
CA PHE A 197 -8.29 -0.25 -7.92
C PHE A 197 -7.98 -0.88 -6.56
N LYS A 198 -8.32 -2.16 -6.39
CA LYS A 198 -7.99 -2.95 -5.19
C LYS A 198 -6.61 -3.63 -5.28
N GLN A 199 -5.99 -3.63 -6.46
CA GLN A 199 -4.61 -4.11 -6.71
C GLN A 199 -3.57 -3.02 -6.43
#